data_AF-A0A653Q3P6-F1
#
_entry.id   AF-A0A653Q3P6-F1
#
_cell.length_a   1.000
_cell.length_b   1.000
_cell.length_c   1.000
_cell.angle_alpha   90.00
_cell.angle_beta   90.00
_cell.angle_gamma   90.00
#
_symmetry.space_group_name_H-M   'P 1'
#
loop_
_entity.id
_entity.type
_entity.pdbx_description
1 polymer ?
#
loop_
_entity_poly.entity_id
_entity_poly.type
_entity_poly.pdbx_seq_one_letter_code
_entity_poly.pdbx_strand_id
1 'polypeptide(L)'
;METLITLDGVTHTFVTKEGKTELKVQSESTPSKDKEPPKIKVPTAWLITRKNGFPLFAVRPTQGEKPFRIITADKLYSEKIQWFEPLADKYRELIWQHPDSSKPGSEAHSAYKHFTWKQIIDFATIDRWSISFAKGLPGDWKGNSDGGAGFLMVMVDKYPYWTDGVGQIPFAADTFRKYFEELRAKPAAISKTVRTGMEYGDGNPFAPSSDPSNEYDNYMVLRGALWASENFQLVITQKVVPTRGGARTVEQVSSVFQPGSMQYLQQSISTESLSKFGEWKK
;
A
#
# COMPACT_ATOMS: atom_id res chain seq x y z
N MET A 1 -8.86 22.48 -19.03
CA MET A 1 -9.68 21.25 -19.03
C MET A 1 -10.68 21.36 -17.89
N GLU A 2 -11.95 21.07 -18.14
CA GLU A 2 -12.94 20.98 -17.05
C GLU A 2 -13.13 19.51 -16.67
N THR A 3 -13.26 19.23 -15.38
CA THR A 3 -13.51 17.90 -14.84
C THR A 3 -14.69 17.97 -13.87
N LEU A 4 -15.71 17.14 -14.13
CA LEU A 4 -16.86 17.00 -13.24
C LEU A 4 -16.55 15.91 -12.21
N ILE A 5 -16.64 16.26 -10.93
CA ILE A 5 -16.35 15.35 -9.82
C ILE A 5 -17.54 15.33 -8.88
N THR A 6 -18.16 14.17 -8.69
CA THR A 6 -19.26 13.97 -7.75
C THR A 6 -18.70 13.54 -6.40
N LEU A 7 -18.90 14.36 -5.38
CA LEU A 7 -18.48 14.14 -3.99
C LEU A 7 -19.72 14.17 -3.10
N ASP A 8 -19.96 13.12 -2.32
CA ASP A 8 -21.15 12.98 -1.45
C ASP A 8 -22.48 13.26 -2.19
N GLY A 9 -22.58 12.83 -3.45
CA GLY A 9 -23.76 13.04 -4.30
C GLY A 9 -23.89 14.43 -4.94
N VAL A 10 -22.95 15.35 -4.67
CA VAL A 10 -22.92 16.69 -5.25
C VAL A 10 -21.84 16.79 -6.32
N THR A 11 -22.24 17.17 -7.54
CA THR A 11 -21.30 17.36 -8.65
C THR A 11 -20.67 18.74 -8.60
N HIS A 12 -19.35 18.76 -8.55
CA HIS A 12 -18.51 19.96 -8.57
C HIS A 12 -17.74 20.05 -9.88
N THR A 13 -17.55 21.26 -10.39
CA THR A 13 -16.73 21.51 -11.58
C THR A 13 -15.35 21.96 -11.16
N PHE A 14 -14.32 21.26 -11.60
CA PHE A 14 -12.93 21.62 -11.42
C PHE A 14 -12.33 22.05 -12.75
N VAL A 15 -11.48 23.08 -12.73
CA VAL A 15 -10.81 23.59 -13.93
C VAL A 15 -9.31 23.41 -13.75
N THR A 16 -8.69 22.67 -14.66
CA THR A 16 -7.25 22.54 -14.78
C THR A 16 -6.73 23.46 -15.88
N LYS A 17 -5.86 24.41 -15.51
CA LYS A 17 -5.18 25.33 -16.44
C LYS A 17 -3.75 25.55 -15.96
N GLU A 18 -2.79 25.57 -16.90
CA GLU A 18 -1.37 25.87 -16.60
C GLU A 18 -0.79 25.01 -15.46
N GLY A 19 -1.14 23.72 -15.44
CA GLY A 19 -0.62 22.79 -14.43
C GLY A 19 -1.30 22.87 -13.05
N LYS A 20 -2.31 23.74 -12.88
CA LYS A 20 -3.02 23.93 -11.61
C LYS A 20 -4.50 23.60 -11.75
N THR A 21 -5.07 22.96 -10.73
CA THR A 21 -6.50 22.68 -10.66
C THR A 21 -7.15 23.50 -9.56
N GLU A 22 -8.29 24.09 -9.88
CA GLU A 22 -9.08 24.93 -8.98
C GLU A 22 -10.56 24.54 -9.05
N LEU A 23 -11.27 24.74 -7.93
CA LEU A 23 -12.72 24.56 -7.88
C LEU A 23 -13.40 25.75 -8.56
N LYS A 24 -14.19 25.50 -9.60
CA LYS A 24 -15.03 26.51 -10.23
C LYS A 24 -16.28 26.71 -9.38
N VAL A 25 -16.31 27.82 -8.65
CA VAL A 25 -17.48 28.23 -7.89
C VAL A 25 -18.40 29.02 -8.81
N GLN A 26 -19.61 28.51 -9.03
CA GLN A 26 -20.66 29.28 -9.68
C GLN A 26 -21.34 30.14 -8.61
N SER A 27 -21.37 31.46 -8.83
CA SER A 27 -22.14 32.39 -8.01
C SER A 27 -23.18 33.08 -8.88
N GLU A 28 -24.41 33.16 -8.41
CA GLU A 28 -25.42 34.03 -9.01
C GLU A 28 -25.13 35.49 -8.64
N SER A 29 -25.37 36.41 -9.58
CA SER A 29 -25.28 37.84 -9.32
C SER A 29 -26.39 38.26 -8.37
N THR A 30 -26.05 38.82 -7.21
CA THR A 30 -27.03 39.36 -6.25
C THR A 30 -27.38 40.82 -6.58
N PRO A 31 -28.59 41.30 -6.23
CA PRO A 31 -28.94 42.71 -6.35
C PRO A 31 -27.98 43.59 -5.58
N SER A 32 -27.69 44.80 -6.08
CA SER A 32 -26.71 45.74 -5.49
C SER A 32 -26.98 46.17 -4.04
N LYS A 33 -28.17 45.91 -3.51
CA LYS A 33 -28.57 46.20 -2.12
C LYS A 33 -28.29 45.05 -1.16
N ASP A 34 -27.99 43.86 -1.69
CA ASP A 34 -27.70 42.68 -0.89
C ASP A 34 -26.28 42.79 -0.32
N LYS A 35 -26.18 42.84 1.01
CA LYS A 35 -24.91 43.02 1.73
C LYS A 35 -24.41 41.71 2.34
N GLU A 36 -25.20 40.65 2.29
CA GLU A 36 -24.78 39.36 2.82
C GLU A 36 -23.97 38.61 1.77
N PRO A 37 -22.70 38.26 2.06
CA PRO A 37 -21.91 37.48 1.12
C PRO A 37 -22.56 36.09 0.94
N PRO A 38 -22.77 35.63 -0.30
CA PRO A 38 -23.35 34.32 -0.54
C PRO A 38 -22.44 33.24 0.07
N LYS A 39 -23.04 32.30 0.81
CA LYS A 39 -22.31 31.16 1.36
C LYS A 39 -21.92 30.22 0.23
N ILE A 40 -20.68 30.32 -0.22
CA ILE A 40 -20.09 29.39 -1.19
C ILE A 40 -20.01 28.01 -0.53
N LYS A 41 -20.73 27.04 -1.10
CA LYS A 41 -20.64 25.63 -0.68
C LYS A 41 -19.38 25.00 -1.26
N VAL A 42 -18.34 24.91 -0.44
CA VAL A 42 -17.11 24.17 -0.76
C VAL A 42 -17.27 22.73 -0.25
N PRO A 43 -16.89 21.69 -1.04
CA PRO A 43 -16.94 20.32 -0.57
C PRO A 43 -15.96 20.07 0.57
N THR A 44 -16.30 19.12 1.45
CA THR A 44 -15.39 18.63 2.49
C THR A 44 -14.58 17.47 1.93
N ALA A 45 -13.56 17.77 1.12
CA ALA A 45 -12.75 16.77 0.44
C ALA A 45 -11.34 17.31 0.14
N TRP A 46 -10.37 16.40 0.11
CA TRP A 46 -9.05 16.68 -0.44
C TRP A 46 -8.93 16.07 -1.81
N LEU A 47 -8.82 16.90 -2.85
CA LEU A 47 -8.59 16.45 -4.21
C LEU A 47 -7.09 16.25 -4.45
N ILE A 48 -6.72 15.03 -4.82
CA ILE A 48 -5.35 14.66 -5.16
C ILE A 48 -5.17 14.74 -6.67
N THR A 49 -4.06 15.37 -7.06
CA THR A 49 -3.70 15.63 -8.45
C THR A 49 -2.30 15.11 -8.78
N ARG A 50 -2.02 14.96 -10.08
CA ARG A 50 -0.64 14.88 -10.60
C ARG A 50 0.07 16.23 -10.47
N LYS A 51 1.38 16.26 -10.69
CA LYS A 51 2.16 17.53 -10.78
C LYS A 51 1.67 18.49 -11.87
N ASN A 52 1.05 17.97 -12.93
CA ASN A 52 0.43 18.77 -13.99
C ASN A 52 -1.01 19.21 -13.65
N GLY A 53 -1.45 19.03 -12.41
CA GLY A 53 -2.79 19.40 -11.93
C GLY A 53 -3.88 18.38 -12.24
N PHE A 54 -3.63 17.37 -13.07
CA PHE A 54 -4.68 16.42 -13.46
C PHE A 54 -5.28 15.68 -12.25
N PRO A 55 -6.62 15.71 -12.03
CA PRO A 55 -7.27 15.04 -10.91
C PRO A 55 -7.15 13.51 -10.94
N LEU A 56 -6.85 12.89 -9.80
CA LEU A 56 -6.65 11.44 -9.70
C LEU A 56 -7.69 10.76 -8.80
N PHE A 57 -7.81 11.23 -7.57
CA PHE A 57 -8.75 10.71 -6.58
C PHE A 57 -8.99 11.76 -5.50
N ALA A 58 -9.95 11.53 -4.62
CA ALA A 58 -10.21 12.39 -3.48
C ALA A 58 -10.35 11.57 -2.20
N VAL A 59 -9.88 12.14 -1.10
CA VAL A 59 -9.98 11.54 0.23
C VAL A 59 -10.73 12.44 1.20
N ARG A 60 -11.35 11.84 2.21
CA ARG A 60 -12.10 12.56 3.25
C ARG A 60 -11.15 13.03 4.36
N PRO A 61 -11.08 14.35 4.65
CA PRO A 61 -10.34 14.84 5.81
C PRO A 61 -10.96 14.36 7.12
N THR A 62 -10.14 14.24 8.16
CA THR A 62 -10.64 13.94 9.52
C THR A 62 -11.06 15.22 10.24
N GLN A 63 -11.78 15.07 11.35
CA GLN A 63 -12.19 16.19 12.19
C GLN A 63 -10.97 17.02 12.64
N GLY A 64 -11.09 18.35 12.57
CA GLY A 64 -10.03 19.29 12.94
C GLY A 64 -9.04 19.61 11.80
N GLU A 65 -9.08 18.89 10.68
CA GLU A 65 -8.26 19.22 9.51
C GLU A 65 -8.94 20.26 8.61
N LYS A 66 -8.18 20.86 7.69
CA LYS A 66 -8.75 21.77 6.69
C LYS A 66 -9.82 21.03 5.87
N PRO A 67 -11.05 21.56 5.74
CA PRO A 67 -12.14 20.83 5.10
C PRO A 67 -11.91 20.62 3.60
N PHE A 68 -11.21 21.54 2.93
CA PHE A 68 -10.96 21.45 1.51
C PHE A 68 -9.50 21.74 1.16
N ARG A 69 -8.91 20.90 0.31
CA ARG A 69 -7.56 21.06 -0.23
C ARG A 69 -7.52 20.52 -1.67
N ILE A 70 -6.68 21.11 -2.51
CA ILE A 70 -6.22 20.51 -3.75
C ILE A 70 -4.70 20.36 -3.61
N ILE A 71 -4.20 19.14 -3.62
CA ILE A 71 -2.78 18.82 -3.39
C ILE A 71 -2.28 17.79 -4.40
N THR A 72 -0.97 17.71 -4.57
CA THR A 72 -0.35 16.68 -5.42
C THR A 72 -0.21 15.36 -4.67
N ALA A 73 -0.13 14.25 -5.41
CA ALA A 73 0.18 12.94 -4.84
C ALA A 73 1.52 12.93 -4.07
N ASP A 74 2.56 13.61 -4.58
CA ASP A 74 3.83 13.76 -3.85
C ASP A 74 3.67 14.47 -2.50
N LYS A 75 2.81 15.51 -2.45
CA LYS A 75 2.55 16.23 -1.19
C LYS A 75 1.80 15.36 -0.20
N LEU A 76 0.78 14.63 -0.68
CA LEU A 76 0.03 13.68 0.14
C LEU A 76 0.96 12.60 0.72
N TYR A 77 1.84 12.04 -0.11
CA TYR A 77 2.84 11.05 0.29
C TYR A 77 3.83 11.61 1.32
N SER A 78 4.33 12.84 1.14
CA SER A 78 5.22 13.49 2.12
C SER A 78 4.57 13.73 3.49
N GLU A 79 3.23 13.81 3.53
CA GLU A 79 2.45 13.93 4.76
C GLU A 79 2.09 12.55 5.37
N LYS A 80 2.60 11.46 4.77
CA LYS A 80 2.37 10.06 5.14
C LYS A 80 0.89 9.66 5.15
N ILE A 81 0.04 10.39 4.42
CA ILE A 81 -1.40 10.11 4.36
C ILE A 81 -1.65 8.93 3.42
N GLN A 82 -2.58 8.06 3.78
CA GLN A 82 -2.97 6.88 3.01
C GLN A 82 -4.47 6.60 3.15
N TRP A 83 -5.03 5.71 2.32
CA TRP A 83 -6.47 5.44 2.25
C TRP A 83 -6.85 3.96 2.19
N PHE A 84 -5.89 3.05 2.30
CA PHE A 84 -6.09 1.61 2.10
C PHE A 84 -6.09 0.80 3.41
N GLU A 85 -5.65 1.37 4.53
CA GLU A 85 -5.66 0.71 5.85
C GLU A 85 -6.35 1.58 6.91
N PRO A 86 -7.63 1.32 7.23
CA PRO A 86 -8.42 2.11 8.18
C PRO A 86 -7.86 2.20 9.60
N LEU A 87 -7.07 1.22 10.05
CA LEU A 87 -6.57 1.18 11.43
C LEU A 87 -5.26 1.96 11.64
N ALA A 88 -4.61 2.42 10.56
CA ALA A 88 -3.37 3.21 10.65
C ALA A 88 -3.65 4.69 10.94
N ASP A 89 -2.73 5.36 11.65
CA ASP A 89 -2.97 6.72 12.19
C ASP A 89 -3.22 7.78 11.11
N LYS A 90 -2.67 7.56 9.91
CA LYS A 90 -2.76 8.50 8.80
C LYS A 90 -3.79 8.10 7.73
N TYR A 91 -4.76 7.27 8.09
CA TYR A 91 -5.86 6.88 7.22
C TYR A 91 -6.83 8.03 6.92
N ARG A 92 -7.15 8.25 5.64
CA ARG A 92 -8.27 9.07 5.13
C ARG A 92 -9.10 8.20 4.19
N GLU A 93 -10.42 8.22 4.30
CA GLU A 93 -11.31 7.44 3.44
C GLU A 93 -11.18 7.88 1.96
N LEU A 94 -11.02 6.93 1.04
CA LEU A 94 -11.11 7.19 -0.40
C LEU A 94 -12.58 7.40 -0.80
N ILE A 95 -12.94 8.62 -1.21
CA ILE A 95 -14.34 9.00 -1.49
C ILE A 95 -14.64 9.20 -2.98
N TRP A 96 -13.60 9.33 -3.79
CA TRP A 96 -13.74 9.40 -5.24
C TRP A 96 -12.45 8.93 -5.91
N GLN A 97 -12.58 8.27 -7.05
CA GLN A 97 -11.47 7.89 -7.91
C GLN A 97 -11.83 8.27 -9.34
N HIS A 98 -10.85 8.80 -10.09
CA HIS A 98 -11.09 9.20 -11.47
C HIS A 98 -11.57 7.98 -12.28
N PRO A 99 -12.72 8.06 -12.99
CA PRO A 99 -13.35 6.89 -13.63
C PRO A 99 -12.44 6.25 -14.68
N ASP A 100 -11.65 7.06 -15.39
CA ASP A 100 -10.69 6.57 -16.37
C ASP A 100 -9.39 6.02 -15.78
N SER A 101 -9.22 5.96 -14.45
CA SER A 101 -7.99 5.43 -13.84
C SER A 101 -7.68 4.01 -14.31
N SER A 102 -8.71 3.21 -14.60
CA SER A 102 -8.59 1.82 -15.07
C SER A 102 -8.75 1.68 -16.59
N LYS A 103 -8.77 2.80 -17.34
CA LYS A 103 -8.93 2.82 -18.80
C LYS A 103 -7.57 3.01 -19.47
N PRO A 104 -7.02 1.96 -20.15
CA PRO A 104 -5.72 2.06 -20.81
C PRO A 104 -5.63 3.25 -21.76
N GLY A 105 -4.48 3.93 -21.73
CA GLY A 105 -4.20 5.10 -22.57
C GLY A 105 -4.80 6.42 -22.06
N SER A 106 -5.58 6.42 -20.98
CA SER A 106 -6.06 7.67 -20.37
C SER A 106 -4.95 8.38 -19.58
N GLU A 107 -5.10 9.70 -19.42
CA GLU A 107 -4.21 10.51 -18.58
C GLU A 107 -4.20 9.99 -17.12
N ALA A 108 -5.37 9.65 -16.58
CA ALA A 108 -5.52 9.07 -15.24
C ALA A 108 -4.79 7.74 -15.10
N HIS A 109 -4.93 6.84 -16.08
CA HIS A 109 -4.32 5.52 -16.07
C HIS A 109 -2.80 5.61 -16.07
N SER A 110 -2.23 6.58 -16.80
CA SER A 110 -0.77 6.79 -16.87
C SER A 110 -0.13 7.24 -15.56
N ALA A 111 -0.93 7.64 -14.56
CA ALA A 111 -0.43 8.03 -13.24
C ALA A 111 -0.04 6.84 -12.35
N TYR A 112 -0.44 5.63 -12.74
CA TYR A 112 -0.24 4.41 -11.98
C TYR A 112 0.48 3.36 -12.82
N LYS A 113 1.22 2.48 -12.15
CA LYS A 113 1.51 1.17 -12.71
C LYS A 113 0.41 0.19 -12.30
N HIS A 114 -0.08 -0.59 -13.25
CA HIS A 114 -1.26 -1.44 -13.08
C HIS A 114 -0.88 -2.89 -12.84
N PHE A 115 -1.53 -3.49 -11.84
CA PHE A 115 -1.35 -4.87 -11.42
C PHE A 115 -2.69 -5.53 -11.14
N THR A 116 -2.72 -6.85 -11.30
CA THR A 116 -3.68 -7.75 -10.65
C THR A 116 -3.07 -8.26 -9.35
N TRP A 117 -3.89 -8.70 -8.40
CA TRP A 117 -3.37 -9.39 -7.21
C TRP A 117 -2.53 -10.62 -7.57
N LYS A 118 -2.87 -11.32 -8.66
CA LYS A 118 -2.08 -12.44 -9.17
C LYS A 118 -0.65 -12.03 -9.49
N GLN A 119 -0.45 -10.89 -10.16
CA GLN A 119 0.91 -10.41 -10.48
C GLN A 119 1.70 -10.06 -9.20
N ILE A 120 1.05 -9.49 -8.18
CA ILE A 120 1.68 -9.26 -6.87
C ILE A 120 2.12 -10.59 -6.24
N ILE A 121 1.26 -11.61 -6.29
CA ILE A 121 1.55 -12.96 -5.79
C ILE A 121 2.69 -13.63 -6.57
N ASP A 122 2.66 -13.55 -7.90
CA ASP A 122 3.70 -14.13 -8.76
C ASP A 122 5.07 -13.49 -8.42
N PHE A 123 5.11 -12.19 -8.14
CA PHE A 123 6.33 -11.53 -7.67
C PHE A 123 6.75 -11.96 -6.25
N ALA A 124 5.78 -12.11 -5.34
CA ALA A 124 6.00 -12.44 -3.92
C ALA A 124 6.34 -13.91 -3.63
N THR A 125 6.05 -14.81 -4.57
CA THR A 125 6.31 -16.26 -4.42
C THR A 125 7.67 -16.69 -4.94
N ILE A 126 8.37 -15.81 -5.66
CA ILE A 126 9.77 -16.03 -6.04
C ILE A 126 10.61 -16.00 -4.76
N ASP A 127 11.28 -17.10 -4.48
CA ASP A 127 12.18 -17.24 -3.33
C ASP A 127 13.43 -16.38 -3.48
N ARG A 128 13.62 -15.44 -2.55
CA ARG A 128 14.80 -14.59 -2.54
C ARG A 128 15.44 -14.50 -1.16
N TRP A 129 16.76 -14.34 -1.20
CA TRP A 129 17.54 -13.98 -0.02
C TRP A 129 17.16 -12.56 0.45
N SER A 130 17.19 -12.33 1.77
CA SER A 130 16.81 -11.03 2.35
C SER A 130 17.56 -9.84 1.76
N ILE A 131 18.82 -10.01 1.35
CA ILE A 131 19.60 -8.96 0.69
C ILE A 131 18.97 -8.50 -0.63
N SER A 132 18.20 -9.36 -1.32
CA SER A 132 17.60 -9.03 -2.63
C SER A 132 16.60 -7.87 -2.58
N PHE A 133 16.06 -7.56 -1.40
CA PHE A 133 15.09 -6.47 -1.20
C PHE A 133 15.76 -5.10 -1.07
N ALA A 134 17.10 -5.05 -0.98
CA ALA A 134 17.82 -3.79 -0.99
C ALA A 134 17.75 -3.11 -2.38
N LYS A 135 17.85 -1.78 -2.38
CA LYS A 135 17.70 -0.94 -3.58
C LYS A 135 18.52 -1.45 -4.77
N GLY A 136 17.87 -1.62 -5.92
CA GLY A 136 18.47 -2.04 -7.18
C GLY A 136 18.71 -3.56 -7.32
N LEU A 137 18.34 -4.36 -6.33
CA LEU A 137 18.40 -5.82 -6.41
C LEU A 137 17.04 -6.42 -6.83
N PRO A 138 16.98 -7.71 -7.22
CA PRO A 138 15.78 -8.29 -7.84
C PRO A 138 14.51 -8.29 -6.98
N GLY A 139 14.64 -8.16 -5.66
CA GLY A 139 13.53 -8.03 -4.71
C GLY A 139 13.12 -6.58 -4.42
N ASP A 140 13.85 -5.56 -4.90
CA ASP A 140 13.47 -4.14 -4.78
C ASP A 140 12.20 -3.88 -5.59
N TRP A 141 11.05 -4.10 -4.97
CA TRP A 141 9.75 -3.93 -5.60
C TRP A 141 9.61 -2.55 -6.25
N LYS A 142 10.04 -1.48 -5.57
CA LYS A 142 9.82 -0.10 -6.05
C LYS A 142 10.64 0.18 -7.31
N GLY A 143 11.88 -0.29 -7.37
CA GLY A 143 12.78 -0.09 -8.51
C GLY A 143 12.60 -1.10 -9.66
N ASN A 144 12.11 -2.31 -9.38
CA ASN A 144 12.07 -3.39 -10.35
C ASN A 144 11.07 -3.14 -11.50
N SER A 145 11.45 -3.48 -12.74
CA SER A 145 10.60 -3.36 -13.94
C SER A 145 9.37 -4.25 -13.92
N ASP A 146 9.40 -5.37 -13.20
CA ASP A 146 8.26 -6.26 -12.95
C ASP A 146 7.49 -5.84 -11.69
N GLY A 147 8.11 -5.01 -10.83
CA GLY A 147 7.49 -4.34 -9.70
C GLY A 147 7.07 -2.90 -10.04
N GLY A 148 7.10 -2.00 -9.06
CA GLY A 148 6.65 -0.61 -9.17
C GLY A 148 7.31 0.25 -10.26
N ALA A 149 8.48 -0.13 -10.79
CA ALA A 149 9.22 0.59 -11.84
C ALA A 149 9.32 2.11 -11.63
N GLY A 150 9.57 2.53 -10.39
CA GLY A 150 9.74 3.93 -9.99
C GLY A 150 8.44 4.75 -9.88
N PHE A 151 7.27 4.14 -10.10
CA PHE A 151 6.00 4.84 -9.88
C PHE A 151 5.81 5.15 -8.39
N LEU A 152 5.18 6.31 -8.10
CA LEU A 152 4.79 6.66 -6.74
C LEU A 152 3.59 5.82 -6.29
N MET A 153 2.63 5.61 -7.18
CA MET A 153 1.41 4.83 -6.92
C MET A 153 1.25 3.68 -7.91
N VAL A 154 0.65 2.60 -7.42
CA VAL A 154 0.20 1.47 -8.23
C VAL A 154 -1.31 1.33 -8.14
N MET A 155 -1.90 0.74 -9.16
CA MET A 155 -3.30 0.34 -9.21
C MET A 155 -3.35 -1.18 -9.12
N VAL A 156 -3.90 -1.74 -8.05
CA VAL A 156 -4.08 -3.19 -7.90
C VAL A 156 -5.56 -3.51 -7.98
N ASP A 157 -5.96 -4.25 -9.00
CA ASP A 157 -7.38 -4.59 -9.29
C ASP A 157 -8.33 -3.38 -9.15
N LYS A 158 -7.94 -2.28 -9.82
CA LYS A 158 -8.68 -1.00 -9.88
C LYS A 158 -8.71 -0.19 -8.57
N TYR A 159 -7.98 -0.60 -7.54
CA TYR A 159 -7.81 0.18 -6.32
C TYR A 159 -6.39 0.76 -6.22
N PRO A 160 -6.22 2.07 -5.95
CA PRO A 160 -4.90 2.69 -5.89
C PRO A 160 -4.21 2.42 -4.55
N TYR A 161 -2.89 2.28 -4.56
CA TYR A 161 -2.04 2.11 -3.37
C TYR A 161 -0.75 2.90 -3.51
N TRP A 162 -0.10 3.17 -2.38
CA TRP A 162 1.32 3.53 -2.39
C TRP A 162 2.16 2.34 -2.86
N THR A 163 3.14 2.63 -3.72
CA THR A 163 3.96 1.58 -4.35
C THR A 163 4.80 0.83 -3.34
N ASP A 164 5.41 1.54 -2.38
CA ASP A 164 6.15 0.96 -1.25
C ASP A 164 5.23 0.15 -0.32
N GLY A 165 4.02 0.64 -0.05
CA GLY A 165 3.04 -0.11 0.73
C GLY A 165 2.77 -1.51 0.14
N VAL A 166 2.56 -1.61 -1.18
CA VAL A 166 2.43 -2.91 -1.87
C VAL A 166 3.74 -3.70 -1.85
N GLY A 167 4.88 -3.01 -1.90
CA GLY A 167 6.21 -3.60 -1.81
C GLY A 167 6.53 -4.31 -0.50
N GLN A 168 5.79 -4.03 0.58
CA GLN A 168 5.92 -4.75 1.85
C GLN A 168 5.44 -6.21 1.76
N ILE A 169 4.54 -6.53 0.83
CA ILE A 169 3.97 -7.88 0.66
C ILE A 169 5.04 -8.93 0.27
N PRO A 170 5.83 -8.75 -0.79
CA PRO A 170 6.86 -9.72 -1.16
C PRO A 170 7.95 -9.85 -0.09
N PHE A 171 8.34 -8.75 0.57
CA PHE A 171 9.25 -8.79 1.71
C PHE A 171 8.70 -9.64 2.87
N ALA A 172 7.44 -9.41 3.23
CA ALA A 172 6.79 -10.15 4.31
C ALA A 172 6.60 -11.63 3.99
N ALA A 173 6.33 -11.97 2.72
CA ALA A 173 6.20 -13.36 2.29
C ALA A 173 7.52 -14.15 2.48
N ASP A 174 8.64 -13.63 1.97
CA ASP A 174 9.94 -14.29 2.13
C ASP A 174 10.42 -14.30 3.59
N THR A 175 10.19 -13.22 4.32
CA THR A 175 10.52 -13.15 5.75
C THR A 175 9.71 -14.15 6.57
N PHE A 176 8.41 -14.29 6.27
CA PHE A 176 7.56 -15.29 6.89
C PHE A 176 8.07 -16.70 6.60
N ARG A 177 8.39 -17.02 5.35
CA ARG A 177 8.90 -18.34 4.94
C ARG A 177 10.15 -18.73 5.71
N LYS A 178 11.13 -17.83 5.79
CA LYS A 178 12.35 -18.00 6.59
C LYS A 178 12.02 -18.37 8.03
N TYR A 179 11.16 -17.60 8.70
CA TYR A 179 10.81 -17.87 10.09
C TYR A 179 9.88 -19.06 10.27
N PHE A 180 9.09 -19.41 9.27
CA PHE A 180 8.26 -20.60 9.31
C PHE A 180 9.12 -21.87 9.21
N GLU A 181 10.19 -21.83 8.41
CA GLU A 181 11.20 -22.89 8.34
C GLU A 181 12.00 -23.03 9.64
N GLU A 182 12.39 -21.90 10.26
CA GLU A 182 13.14 -21.87 11.52
C GLU A 182 12.29 -22.31 12.73
N LEU A 183 11.10 -21.72 12.88
CA LEU A 183 10.28 -21.85 14.09
C LEU A 183 9.24 -22.96 14.00
N ARG A 184 8.92 -23.44 12.79
CA ARG A 184 7.92 -24.48 12.51
C ARG A 184 6.52 -24.17 13.07
N ALA A 185 6.23 -22.90 13.37
CA ALA A 185 4.99 -22.44 13.97
C ALA A 185 4.52 -21.14 13.32
N LYS A 186 3.37 -21.18 12.63
CA LYS A 186 2.82 -20.03 11.89
C LYS A 186 2.65 -18.76 12.76
N PRO A 187 2.06 -18.82 13.97
CA PRO A 187 1.88 -17.62 14.79
C PRO A 187 3.21 -16.95 15.20
N ALA A 188 4.23 -17.77 15.51
CA ALA A 188 5.55 -17.27 15.87
C ALA A 188 6.26 -16.65 14.65
N ALA A 189 6.13 -17.27 13.48
CA ALA A 189 6.66 -16.75 12.22
C ALA A 189 6.00 -15.42 11.80
N ILE A 190 4.67 -15.29 11.93
CA ILE A 190 3.95 -14.03 11.69
C ILE A 190 4.49 -12.92 12.61
N SER A 191 4.56 -13.19 13.92
CA SER A 191 4.99 -12.20 14.90
C SER A 191 6.44 -11.74 14.66
N LYS A 192 7.34 -12.69 14.35
CA LYS A 192 8.74 -12.39 14.03
C LYS A 192 8.88 -11.63 12.71
N THR A 193 8.02 -11.90 11.73
CA THR A 193 7.97 -11.17 10.45
C THR A 193 7.56 -9.72 10.66
N VAL A 194 6.49 -9.48 11.43
CA VAL A 194 6.04 -8.13 11.78
C VAL A 194 7.14 -7.35 12.49
N ARG A 195 7.77 -7.95 13.51
CA ARG A 195 8.88 -7.32 14.23
C ARG A 195 10.05 -6.98 13.31
N THR A 196 10.39 -7.89 12.40
CA THR A 196 11.44 -7.63 11.40
C THR A 196 11.04 -6.50 10.45
N GLY A 197 9.78 -6.41 10.03
CA GLY A 197 9.30 -5.28 9.22
C GLY A 197 9.43 -3.94 9.93
N MET A 198 9.14 -3.89 11.23
CA MET A 198 9.32 -2.68 12.06
C MET A 198 10.80 -2.29 12.21
N GLU A 199 11.69 -3.27 12.28
CA GLU A 199 13.14 -3.04 12.37
C GLU A 199 13.70 -2.52 11.04
N TYR A 200 13.37 -3.16 9.91
CA TYR A 200 14.00 -2.89 8.60
C TYR A 200 13.13 -2.06 7.64
N GLY A 201 12.10 -1.37 8.14
CA GLY A 201 11.13 -0.63 7.32
C GLY A 201 11.71 0.50 6.47
N ASP A 202 12.92 0.97 6.78
CA ASP A 202 13.65 1.99 6.00
C ASP A 202 14.41 1.43 4.78
N GLY A 203 14.41 0.10 4.60
CA GLY A 203 15.14 -0.58 3.52
C GLY A 203 16.66 -0.56 3.68
N ASN A 204 17.18 -0.22 4.86
CA ASN A 204 18.61 -0.23 5.16
C ASN A 204 19.01 -1.51 5.93
N PRO A 205 19.65 -2.48 5.28
CA PRO A 205 20.07 -3.72 5.94
C PRO A 205 21.25 -3.55 6.92
N PHE A 206 21.88 -2.37 6.98
CA PHE A 206 23.11 -2.14 7.76
C PHE A 206 22.96 -1.16 8.94
N ALA A 207 21.90 -0.34 8.97
CA ALA A 207 21.60 0.55 10.10
C ALA A 207 20.09 0.84 10.15
N PRO A 208 19.27 -0.13 10.56
CA PRO A 208 17.83 0.02 10.66
C PRO A 208 17.45 1.11 11.69
N SER A 209 16.66 2.11 11.28
CA SER A 209 15.90 2.89 12.25
C SER A 209 14.60 2.15 12.58
N SER A 210 14.50 1.61 13.80
CA SER A 210 13.26 1.00 14.29
C SER A 210 12.10 1.98 14.11
N ASP A 211 11.01 1.52 13.48
CA ASP A 211 9.78 2.28 13.34
C ASP A 211 8.65 1.69 14.21
N PRO A 212 8.52 2.13 15.47
CA PRO A 212 7.43 1.72 16.35
C PRO A 212 6.10 2.44 16.03
N SER A 213 6.02 3.23 14.96
CA SER A 213 4.83 4.01 14.67
C SER A 213 3.69 3.17 14.09
N ASN A 214 2.46 3.65 14.25
CA ASN A 214 1.26 3.03 13.67
C ASN A 214 1.10 3.41 12.19
N GLU A 215 2.17 3.26 11.42
CA GLU A 215 2.24 3.54 9.98
C GLU A 215 1.72 2.37 9.13
N TYR A 216 1.30 2.68 7.90
CA TYR A 216 0.65 1.71 7.03
C TYR A 216 1.57 0.57 6.59
N ASP A 217 2.89 0.79 6.56
CA ASP A 217 3.86 -0.23 6.18
C ASP A 217 3.77 -1.45 7.11
N ASN A 218 3.64 -1.22 8.42
CA ASN A 218 3.47 -2.28 9.42
C ASN A 218 2.22 -3.14 9.16
N TYR A 219 1.13 -2.52 8.74
CA TYR A 219 -0.09 -3.24 8.37
C TYR A 219 0.08 -4.02 7.06
N MET A 220 0.77 -3.47 6.07
CA MET A 220 1.03 -4.16 4.80
C MET A 220 1.97 -5.37 5.00
N VAL A 221 2.96 -5.26 5.89
CA VAL A 221 3.78 -6.40 6.34
C VAL A 221 2.89 -7.46 6.99
N LEU A 222 1.99 -7.06 7.89
CA LEU A 222 1.07 -8.01 8.54
C LEU A 222 0.14 -8.69 7.52
N ARG A 223 -0.40 -7.96 6.54
CA ARG A 223 -1.20 -8.54 5.44
C ARG A 223 -0.42 -9.58 4.67
N GLY A 224 0.81 -9.27 4.28
CA GLY A 224 1.71 -10.19 3.58
C GLY A 224 2.03 -11.43 4.40
N ALA A 225 2.31 -11.28 5.70
CA ALA A 225 2.61 -12.41 6.59
C ALA A 225 1.38 -13.32 6.83
N LEU A 226 0.20 -12.74 7.04
CA LEU A 226 -1.05 -13.50 7.19
C LEU A 226 -1.38 -14.26 5.90
N TRP A 227 -1.30 -13.58 4.75
CA TRP A 227 -1.47 -14.23 3.45
C TRP A 227 -0.48 -15.38 3.26
N ALA A 228 0.81 -15.15 3.50
CA ALA A 228 1.83 -16.19 3.37
C ALA A 228 1.57 -17.38 4.32
N SER A 229 1.04 -17.13 5.52
CA SER A 229 0.69 -18.20 6.45
C SER A 229 -0.42 -19.13 5.96
N GLU A 230 -1.31 -18.66 5.09
CA GLU A 230 -2.36 -19.47 4.45
C GLU A 230 -1.88 -20.12 3.14
N ASN A 231 -0.82 -19.59 2.53
CA ASN A 231 -0.40 -19.93 1.17
C ASN A 231 0.95 -20.66 1.10
N PHE A 232 1.63 -20.88 2.23
CA PHE A 232 2.85 -21.69 2.29
C PHE A 232 2.70 -22.84 3.28
N GLN A 233 3.19 -24.01 2.87
CA GLN A 233 3.23 -25.21 3.71
C GLN A 233 4.68 -25.63 3.97
N LEU A 234 4.91 -26.13 5.19
CA LEU A 234 6.20 -26.67 5.57
C LEU A 234 6.34 -28.08 4.99
N VAL A 235 7.45 -28.32 4.31
CA VAL A 235 7.86 -29.63 3.82
C VAL A 235 9.17 -29.99 4.50
N ILE A 236 9.16 -31.10 5.23
CA ILE A 236 10.35 -31.65 5.88
C ILE A 236 10.76 -32.88 5.10
N THR A 237 11.96 -32.86 4.55
CA THR A 237 12.56 -34.01 3.88
C THR A 237 13.78 -34.48 4.65
N GLN A 238 14.07 -35.78 4.58
CA GLN A 238 15.28 -36.35 5.15
C GLN A 238 16.30 -36.55 4.03
N LYS A 239 17.48 -35.96 4.18
CA LYS A 239 18.57 -36.14 3.24
C LYS A 239 19.73 -36.85 3.91
N VAL A 240 20.22 -37.91 3.29
CA VAL A 240 21.44 -38.59 3.72
C VAL A 240 22.63 -37.81 3.17
N VAL A 241 23.47 -37.28 4.05
CA VAL A 241 24.65 -36.50 3.69
C VAL A 241 25.91 -37.27 4.07
N PRO A 242 26.83 -37.51 3.14
CA PRO A 242 28.11 -38.15 3.44
C PRO A 242 28.95 -37.25 4.34
N THR A 243 29.66 -37.86 5.29
CA THR A 243 30.56 -37.21 6.24
C THR A 243 31.86 -38.01 6.34
N ARG A 244 32.90 -37.42 6.93
CA ARG A 244 34.22 -38.07 7.10
C ARG A 244 34.19 -39.42 7.85
N GLY A 245 33.10 -39.76 8.55
CA GLY A 245 32.96 -41.01 9.32
C GLY A 245 31.76 -41.88 8.95
N GLY A 246 31.10 -41.64 7.80
CA GLY A 246 29.91 -42.38 7.38
C GLY A 246 28.84 -41.46 6.79
N ALA A 247 27.57 -41.82 6.92
CA ALA A 247 26.45 -41.00 6.45
C ALA A 247 25.61 -40.51 7.64
N ARG A 248 25.23 -39.23 7.63
CA ARG A 248 24.26 -38.67 8.59
C ARG A 248 22.97 -38.31 7.87
N THR A 249 21.83 -38.62 8.48
CA THR A 249 20.55 -38.09 8.03
C THR A 249 20.39 -36.68 8.59
N VAL A 250 20.18 -35.70 7.71
CA VAL A 250 19.82 -34.33 8.10
C VAL A 250 18.40 -34.05 7.68
N GLU A 251 17.67 -33.34 8.54
CA GLU A 251 16.39 -32.75 8.14
C GLU A 251 16.65 -31.53 7.26
N GLN A 252 16.06 -31.53 6.08
CA GLN A 252 15.96 -30.37 5.23
C GLN A 252 14.52 -29.85 5.31
N VAL A 253 14.37 -28.66 5.87
CA VAL A 253 13.09 -27.95 5.99
C VAL A 253 13.00 -26.94 4.87
N SER A 254 11.85 -26.87 4.22
CA SER A 254 11.56 -25.88 3.18
C SER A 254 10.09 -25.50 3.23
N SER A 255 9.76 -24.29 2.78
CA SER A 255 8.40 -23.84 2.55
C SER A 255 8.06 -23.92 1.06
N VAL A 256 6.91 -24.50 0.74
CA VAL A 256 6.40 -24.58 -0.64
C VAL A 256 5.12 -23.78 -0.78
N PHE A 257 4.99 -23.05 -1.87
CA PHE A 257 3.78 -22.31 -2.20
C PHE A 257 2.65 -23.27 -2.53
N GLN A 258 1.51 -23.11 -1.86
CA GLN A 258 0.26 -23.78 -2.13
C GLN A 258 -0.84 -22.73 -2.16
N PRO A 259 -1.43 -22.43 -3.34
CA PRO A 259 -2.44 -21.38 -3.47
C PRO A 259 -3.60 -21.61 -2.50
N GLY A 260 -3.82 -20.62 -1.64
CA GLY A 260 -4.91 -20.53 -0.68
C GLY A 260 -5.74 -19.28 -0.92
N SER A 261 -6.27 -18.69 0.15
CA SER A 261 -7.07 -17.47 0.07
C SER A 261 -6.21 -16.23 -0.21
N MET A 262 -6.77 -15.28 -0.97
CA MET A 262 -6.20 -13.93 -1.17
C MET A 262 -6.79 -12.89 -0.22
N GLN A 263 -7.68 -13.30 0.70
CA GLN A 263 -8.46 -12.38 1.55
C GLN A 263 -7.61 -11.34 2.27
N TYR A 264 -6.47 -11.75 2.84
CA TYR A 264 -5.61 -10.86 3.62
C TYR A 264 -4.89 -9.81 2.77
N LEU A 265 -4.74 -10.03 1.46
CA LEU A 265 -4.21 -9.01 0.56
C LEU A 265 -5.31 -8.03 0.15
N GLN A 266 -6.52 -8.55 -0.10
CA GLN A 266 -7.65 -7.81 -0.65
C GLN A 266 -8.43 -6.99 0.38
N GLN A 267 -8.31 -7.32 1.66
CA GLN A 267 -9.08 -6.72 2.75
C GLN A 267 -8.18 -6.00 3.75
N SER A 268 -8.76 -5.04 4.47
CA SER A 268 -8.10 -4.41 5.61
C SER A 268 -7.85 -5.40 6.74
N ILE A 269 -6.82 -5.13 7.54
CA ILE A 269 -6.53 -5.94 8.72
C ILE A 269 -7.72 -5.90 9.69
N SER A 270 -8.12 -7.07 10.19
CA SER A 270 -9.15 -7.16 11.22
C SER A 270 -8.62 -6.76 12.59
N THR A 271 -9.49 -6.27 13.47
CA THR A 271 -9.12 -5.94 14.86
C THR A 271 -8.60 -7.17 15.62
N GLU A 272 -9.10 -8.38 15.33
CA GLU A 272 -8.58 -9.60 15.97
C GLU A 272 -7.14 -9.89 15.53
N SER A 273 -6.86 -9.77 14.23
CA SER A 273 -5.52 -9.97 13.67
C SER A 273 -4.54 -8.94 14.23
N LEU A 274 -4.96 -7.68 14.31
CA LEU A 274 -4.18 -6.60 14.89
C LEU A 274 -3.89 -6.85 16.38
N SER A 275 -4.90 -7.23 17.17
CA SER A 275 -4.71 -7.52 18.60
C SER A 275 -3.71 -8.65 18.83
N LYS A 276 -3.74 -9.67 17.96
CA LYS A 276 -2.86 -10.83 18.08
C LYS A 276 -1.43 -10.55 17.63
N PHE A 277 -1.26 -9.89 16.49
CA PHE A 277 0.03 -9.81 15.78
C PHE A 277 0.57 -8.39 15.58
N GLY A 278 -0.19 -7.36 15.91
CA GLY A 278 0.20 -5.94 15.81
C GLY A 278 1.19 -5.54 16.89
N GLU A 279 2.46 -5.92 16.75
CA GLU A 279 3.50 -5.67 17.75
C GLU A 279 3.73 -4.17 18.02
N TRP A 280 3.48 -3.28 17.06
CA TRP A 280 3.62 -1.83 17.20
C TRP A 280 2.50 -1.15 18.01
N LYS A 281 1.47 -1.90 18.41
CA LYS A 281 0.37 -1.43 19.27
C LYS A 281 0.52 -1.88 20.73
N LYS A 282 1.54 -2.68 21.04
CA LYS A 282 1.81 -3.23 22.38
C LYS A 282 2.81 -2.35 23.12
#